data_AF-A0A2N7QDM8-F1
#
_entry.id   AF-A0A2N7QDM8-F1
#
_cell.length_a   1.000
_cell.length_b   1.000
_cell.length_c   1.000
_cell.angle_alpha   90.00
_cell.angle_beta   90.00
_cell.angle_gamma   90.00
#
_symmetry.space_group_name_H-M   'P 1'
#
loop_
_entity.id
_entity.type
_entity.pdbx_description
1 polymer ?
#
loop_
_entity_poly.entity_id
_entity_poly.type
_entity_poly.pdbx_seq_one_letter_code
_entity_poly.pdbx_strand_id
1 'polypeptide(L)'
;KILGRVEKIYTPVRDEEIEYVIRARIFEGIDEKEVKIVVDDFIEYAKRENLLTNDEVVEYREKFLKSYPFKPEVIDILYKRWGSFPTFQRTRGVLRLLSLVVHDLMDKNLPFIRLGDFNLENQEIRRELIKHIGQEWDSIIAQDITSKSSGAKRVDESLGSSYRAYKLGTLVTTTIFMSSFSGRGEKGISPKEIRLYCVYPAFSSTVIDTVLRELKEKLFYLSDEGYYFTNQPNLNKIIVTRETNISEAEILEEERRIIERHLSKSLEIRVYLFPKFSGDIPDTAELKLIILNNAKPEIEFLEKCGEIPRVNRNLLIFLCRDETYGENFYNYLRKYLALRSIEADEKLRLTENQQKEVKNKLKTYEQREYDELRKFYKKLYLPTREGFKEIDLGIAIYGEKFLNQEIYQFLKNHGEIL
;
A
#
# COMPACT_ATOMS: atom_id res chain seq x y z
N LYS A 1 17.49 -49.61 -47.91
CA LYS A 1 17.70 -48.17 -48.24
C LYS A 1 16.58 -47.37 -47.59
N ILE A 2 16.85 -46.73 -46.46
CA ILE A 2 15.93 -45.82 -45.75
C ILE A 2 16.71 -44.51 -45.58
N LEU A 3 16.17 -43.43 -46.13
CA LEU A 3 16.78 -42.10 -46.16
C LEU A 3 16.89 -41.52 -44.74
N GLY A 4 18.11 -41.32 -44.25
CA GLY A 4 18.37 -40.46 -43.12
C GLY A 4 18.14 -39.01 -43.52
N ARG A 5 17.14 -38.36 -42.91
CA ARG A 5 17.00 -36.90 -42.95
C ARG A 5 18.23 -36.31 -42.27
N VAL A 6 19.04 -35.61 -43.06
CA VAL A 6 20.14 -34.78 -42.57
C VAL A 6 19.51 -33.61 -41.83
N GLU A 7 19.41 -33.71 -40.50
CA GLU A 7 19.20 -32.53 -39.65
C GLU A 7 20.42 -31.63 -39.82
N LYS A 8 20.26 -30.55 -40.58
CA LYS A 8 21.22 -29.44 -40.56
C LYS A 8 21.17 -28.83 -39.17
N ILE A 9 22.15 -29.19 -38.36
CA ILE A 9 22.46 -28.55 -37.09
C ILE A 9 22.81 -27.10 -37.43
N TYR A 10 21.84 -26.19 -37.30
CA TYR A 10 22.08 -24.76 -37.39
C TYR A 10 22.93 -24.37 -36.18
N THR A 11 24.11 -23.84 -36.47
CA THR A 11 25.01 -23.20 -35.50
C THR A 11 24.23 -22.18 -34.66
N PRO A 12 24.51 -22.04 -33.35
CA PRO A 12 23.85 -21.02 -32.54
C PRO A 12 24.05 -19.64 -33.17
N VAL A 13 22.94 -18.93 -33.39
CA VAL A 13 22.96 -17.51 -33.78
C VAL A 13 23.79 -16.77 -32.72
N ARG A 14 24.77 -15.97 -33.14
CA ARG A 14 25.54 -15.13 -32.21
C ARG A 14 24.55 -14.18 -31.50
N ASP A 15 24.78 -13.90 -30.22
CA ASP A 15 23.89 -13.08 -29.39
C ASP A 15 23.58 -11.69 -30.01
N GLU A 16 24.38 -11.22 -30.97
CA GLU A 16 24.29 -9.93 -31.66
C GLU A 16 23.26 -9.85 -32.81
N GLU A 17 22.64 -10.97 -33.22
CA GLU A 17 21.66 -11.01 -34.33
C GLU A 17 20.26 -11.47 -33.89
N ILE A 18 20.04 -11.66 -32.59
CA ILE A 18 18.81 -12.27 -32.09
C ILE A 18 17.58 -11.40 -32.33
N GLU A 19 17.72 -10.07 -32.26
CA GLU A 19 16.66 -9.10 -32.51
C GLU A 19 16.11 -9.26 -33.93
N TYR A 20 17.00 -9.41 -34.92
CA TYR A 20 16.62 -9.61 -36.32
C TYR A 20 15.89 -10.94 -36.52
N VAL A 21 16.37 -12.01 -35.89
CA VAL A 21 15.73 -13.34 -35.97
C VAL A 21 14.32 -13.31 -35.35
N ILE A 22 14.15 -12.61 -34.23
CA ILE A 22 12.83 -12.46 -33.58
C ILE A 22 11.88 -11.68 -34.48
N ARG A 23 12.32 -10.51 -34.97
CA ARG A 23 11.52 -9.66 -35.86
C ARG A 23 11.07 -10.43 -37.12
N ALA A 24 12.00 -11.08 -37.81
CA ALA A 24 11.72 -11.80 -39.06
C ALA A 24 10.84 -13.06 -38.89
N ARG A 25 10.77 -13.63 -37.69
CA ARG A 25 9.94 -14.82 -37.43
C ARG A 25 8.53 -14.49 -36.97
N ILE A 26 8.35 -13.34 -36.32
CA ILE A 26 7.04 -12.94 -35.79
C ILE A 26 6.28 -12.06 -36.79
N PHE A 27 7.00 -11.23 -37.55
CA PHE A 27 6.40 -10.28 -38.49
C PHE A 27 6.78 -10.62 -39.93
N GLU A 28 5.78 -10.64 -40.82
CA GLU A 28 5.99 -10.88 -42.26
C GLU A 28 6.72 -9.70 -42.93
N GLY A 29 6.44 -8.47 -42.49
CA GLY A 29 7.10 -7.26 -42.97
C GLY A 29 6.80 -6.07 -42.08
N ILE A 30 7.69 -5.07 -42.09
CA ILE A 30 7.53 -3.81 -41.35
C ILE A 30 8.03 -2.68 -42.24
N ASP A 31 7.32 -1.54 -42.25
CA ASP A 31 7.76 -0.36 -42.98
C ASP A 31 8.95 0.31 -42.28
N GLU A 32 10.15 0.16 -42.86
CA GLU A 32 11.39 0.73 -42.32
C GLU A 32 11.42 2.25 -42.24
N LYS A 33 10.57 2.96 -43.01
CA LYS A 33 10.47 4.42 -42.90
C LYS A 33 9.70 4.80 -41.64
N GLU A 34 8.54 4.17 -41.41
CA GLU A 34 7.74 4.38 -40.20
C GLU A 34 8.48 3.98 -38.93
N VAL A 35 9.22 2.86 -38.97
CA VAL A 35 10.09 2.43 -37.87
C VAL A 35 11.04 3.54 -37.44
N LYS A 36 11.72 4.19 -38.41
CA LYS A 36 12.66 5.28 -38.12
C LYS A 36 11.96 6.47 -37.49
N ILE A 37 10.79 6.85 -38.01
CA ILE A 37 10.00 7.97 -37.47
C ILE A 37 9.62 7.70 -36.01
N VAL A 38 9.05 6.52 -35.72
CA VAL A 38 8.61 6.15 -34.36
C VAL A 38 9.79 6.06 -33.38
N VAL A 39 10.90 5.46 -33.82
CA VAL A 39 12.10 5.36 -32.97
C VAL A 39 12.72 6.74 -32.74
N ASP A 40 12.80 7.60 -33.76
CA ASP A 40 13.37 8.94 -33.64
C ASP A 40 12.54 9.84 -32.72
N ASP A 41 11.21 9.78 -32.80
CA ASP A 41 10.29 10.48 -31.89
C ASP A 41 10.49 10.03 -30.44
N PHE A 42 10.59 8.72 -30.21
CA PHE A 42 10.88 8.20 -28.87
C PHE A 42 12.25 8.66 -28.35
N ILE A 43 13.29 8.67 -29.20
CA ILE A 43 14.64 9.09 -28.81
C ILE A 43 14.66 10.58 -28.45
N GLU A 44 13.97 11.43 -29.22
CA GLU A 44 13.83 12.85 -28.92
C GLU A 44 13.11 13.06 -27.57
N TYR A 45 12.02 12.34 -27.35
CA TYR A 45 11.32 12.33 -26.06
C TYR A 45 12.25 11.90 -24.92
N ALA A 46 12.99 10.80 -25.07
CA ALA A 46 13.87 10.27 -24.04
C ALA A 46 15.02 11.23 -23.68
N LYS A 47 15.53 11.97 -24.67
CA LYS A 47 16.49 13.07 -24.45
C LYS A 47 15.86 14.21 -23.65
N ARG A 48 14.69 14.69 -24.07
CA ARG A 48 13.98 15.80 -23.42
C ARG A 48 13.68 15.50 -21.95
N GLU A 49 13.31 14.25 -21.66
CA GLU A 49 13.03 13.77 -20.31
C GLU A 49 14.29 13.33 -19.54
N ASN A 50 15.49 13.50 -20.10
CA ASN A 50 16.79 13.12 -19.50
C ASN A 50 16.86 11.65 -19.05
N LEU A 51 16.28 10.73 -19.83
CA LEU A 51 16.24 9.30 -19.51
C LEU A 51 17.50 8.56 -19.95
N LEU A 52 18.19 9.11 -20.95
CA LEU A 52 19.41 8.57 -21.55
C LEU A 52 20.47 9.68 -21.61
N THR A 53 21.73 9.34 -21.37
CA THR A 53 22.87 10.23 -21.66
C THR A 53 23.11 10.33 -23.16
N ASN A 54 23.91 11.31 -23.59
CA ASN A 54 24.23 11.49 -25.02
C ASN A 54 24.87 10.24 -25.65
N ASP A 55 25.71 9.52 -24.89
CA ASP A 55 26.33 8.27 -25.37
C ASP A 55 25.31 7.12 -25.42
N GLU A 56 24.47 6.99 -24.39
CA GLU A 56 23.41 5.97 -24.31
C GLU A 56 22.37 6.11 -25.44
N VAL A 57 22.09 7.33 -25.89
CA VAL A 57 21.14 7.63 -26.97
C VAL A 57 21.49 6.90 -28.27
N VAL A 58 22.76 6.96 -28.69
CA VAL A 58 23.17 6.42 -29.99
C VAL A 58 23.01 4.90 -29.98
N GLU A 59 23.52 4.26 -28.93
CA GLU A 59 23.42 2.81 -28.74
C GLU A 59 21.96 2.36 -28.59
N TYR A 60 21.15 3.08 -27.80
CA TYR A 60 19.75 2.72 -27.58
C TYR A 60 18.94 2.83 -28.87
N ARG A 61 19.18 3.87 -29.68
CA ARG A 61 18.53 4.05 -30.98
C ARG A 61 18.83 2.89 -31.92
N GLU A 62 20.09 2.49 -32.04
CA GLU A 62 20.49 1.36 -32.90
C GLU A 62 19.84 0.04 -32.45
N LYS A 63 19.83 -0.22 -31.14
CA LYS A 63 19.15 -1.38 -30.57
C LYS A 63 17.66 -1.35 -30.85
N PHE A 64 17.03 -0.17 -30.74
CA PHE A 64 15.59 -0.05 -30.95
C PHE A 64 15.21 -0.28 -32.42
N LEU A 65 15.97 0.28 -33.37
CA LEU A 65 15.76 -0.01 -34.79
C LEU A 65 15.83 -1.51 -35.12
N LYS A 66 16.73 -2.25 -34.46
CA LYS A 66 16.88 -3.70 -34.65
C LYS A 66 15.76 -4.51 -34.00
N SER A 67 15.29 -4.09 -32.84
CA SER A 67 14.30 -4.81 -32.02
C SER A 67 12.84 -4.41 -32.29
N TYR A 68 12.60 -3.31 -33.01
CA TYR A 68 11.25 -2.85 -33.35
C TYR A 68 10.40 -3.99 -33.97
N PRO A 69 9.15 -4.20 -33.51
CA PRO A 69 8.33 -3.29 -32.70
C PRO A 69 8.47 -3.46 -31.19
N PHE A 70 9.43 -4.24 -30.71
CA PHE A 70 9.72 -4.35 -29.28
C PHE A 70 10.71 -3.26 -28.86
N LYS A 71 10.50 -2.65 -27.69
CA LYS A 71 11.57 -1.84 -27.09
C LYS A 71 12.77 -2.73 -26.73
N PRO A 72 14.01 -2.19 -26.80
CA PRO A 72 15.24 -2.94 -26.54
C PRO A 72 15.21 -3.83 -25.29
N GLU A 73 14.70 -3.30 -24.17
CA GLU A 73 14.69 -4.02 -22.91
C GLU A 73 13.78 -5.25 -22.91
N VAL A 74 12.78 -5.33 -23.80
CA VAL A 74 11.93 -6.51 -23.93
C VAL A 74 12.79 -7.71 -24.35
N ILE A 75 13.64 -7.50 -25.36
CA ILE A 75 14.54 -8.56 -25.84
C ILE A 75 15.63 -8.83 -24.81
N ASP A 76 16.24 -7.78 -24.24
CA ASP A 76 17.30 -7.94 -23.25
C ASP A 76 16.83 -8.72 -22.01
N ILE A 77 15.69 -8.36 -21.41
CA ILE A 77 15.17 -9.04 -20.22
C ILE A 77 14.78 -10.49 -20.55
N LEU A 78 14.10 -10.72 -21.67
CA LEU A 78 13.70 -12.08 -22.05
C LEU A 78 14.90 -12.98 -22.37
N TYR A 79 15.95 -12.45 -23.01
CA TYR A 79 17.08 -13.26 -23.44
C TYR A 79 18.15 -13.41 -22.37
N LYS A 80 18.52 -12.31 -21.68
CA LYS A 80 19.59 -12.30 -20.66
C LYS A 80 19.09 -12.80 -19.30
N ARG A 81 17.89 -12.39 -18.88
CA ARG A 81 17.34 -12.78 -17.57
C ARG A 81 16.50 -14.04 -17.67
N TRP A 82 15.37 -14.02 -18.37
CA TRP A 82 14.51 -15.22 -18.48
C TRP A 82 15.20 -16.36 -19.23
N GLY A 83 15.96 -16.05 -20.28
CA GLY A 83 16.76 -17.04 -21.02
C GLY A 83 17.89 -17.68 -20.22
N SER A 84 18.20 -17.18 -19.02
CA SER A 84 19.17 -17.84 -18.14
C SER A 84 18.58 -19.03 -17.37
N PHE A 85 17.26 -19.19 -17.30
CA PHE A 85 16.63 -20.36 -16.71
C PHE A 85 16.89 -21.61 -17.58
N PRO A 86 17.37 -22.74 -17.03
CA PRO A 86 17.62 -23.96 -17.80
C PRO A 86 16.37 -24.52 -18.49
N THR A 87 15.20 -24.29 -17.88
CA THR A 87 13.90 -24.72 -18.43
C THR A 87 13.40 -23.79 -19.54
N PHE A 88 13.90 -22.55 -19.61
CA PHE A 88 13.51 -21.58 -20.62
C PHE A 88 14.39 -21.76 -21.86
N GLN A 89 13.83 -22.35 -22.92
CA GLN A 89 14.54 -22.62 -24.17
C GLN A 89 14.86 -21.31 -24.93
N ARG A 90 15.82 -20.50 -24.46
CA ARG A 90 16.19 -19.14 -24.92
C ARG A 90 15.44 -18.67 -26.16
N THR A 91 15.92 -18.99 -27.36
CA THR A 91 15.33 -18.53 -28.63
C THR A 91 13.89 -18.99 -28.84
N ARG A 92 13.57 -20.27 -28.61
CA ARG A 92 12.22 -20.82 -28.84
C ARG A 92 11.20 -20.33 -27.80
N GLY A 93 11.64 -20.19 -26.54
CA GLY A 93 10.85 -19.65 -25.44
C GLY A 93 10.50 -18.18 -25.68
N VAL A 94 11.49 -17.36 -26.05
CA VAL A 94 11.25 -15.94 -26.41
C VAL A 94 10.28 -15.83 -27.58
N LEU A 95 10.53 -16.54 -28.69
CA LEU A 95 9.64 -16.49 -29.87
C LEU A 95 8.20 -16.90 -29.52
N ARG A 96 8.03 -17.97 -28.75
CA ARG A 96 6.71 -18.46 -28.34
C ARG A 96 5.98 -17.42 -27.48
N LEU A 97 6.64 -16.91 -26.45
CA LEU A 97 6.06 -15.90 -25.56
C LEU A 97 5.69 -14.63 -26.32
N LEU A 98 6.61 -14.10 -27.13
CA LEU A 98 6.38 -12.89 -27.91
C LEU A 98 5.28 -13.07 -28.96
N SER A 99 5.15 -14.25 -29.57
CA SER A 99 4.03 -14.53 -30.50
C SER A 99 2.68 -14.45 -29.79
N LEU A 100 2.56 -14.96 -28.57
CA LEU A 100 1.34 -14.85 -27.76
C LEU A 100 1.04 -13.39 -27.38
N VAL A 101 2.07 -12.64 -26.99
CA VAL A 101 1.94 -11.22 -26.63
C VAL A 101 1.50 -10.39 -27.84
N VAL A 102 2.13 -10.59 -29.00
CA VAL A 102 1.74 -9.88 -30.24
C VAL A 102 0.30 -10.21 -30.62
N HIS A 103 -0.10 -11.48 -30.53
CA HIS A 103 -1.48 -11.89 -30.78
C HIS A 103 -2.48 -11.20 -29.82
N ASP A 104 -2.17 -11.10 -28.53
CA ASP A 104 -3.01 -10.42 -27.53
C ASP A 104 -3.13 -8.90 -27.77
N LEU A 105 -2.12 -8.30 -28.42
CA LEU A 105 -2.03 -6.87 -28.66
C LEU A 105 -2.50 -6.42 -30.07
N MET A 106 -2.92 -7.33 -30.95
CA MET A 106 -3.25 -6.97 -32.35
C MET A 106 -4.34 -5.89 -32.48
N ASP A 107 -5.32 -5.87 -31.57
CA ASP A 107 -6.40 -4.88 -31.56
C ASP A 107 -6.03 -3.58 -30.80
N LYS A 108 -4.79 -3.45 -30.35
CA LYS A 108 -4.30 -2.29 -29.60
C LYS A 108 -3.49 -1.38 -30.51
N ASN A 109 -3.81 -0.08 -30.45
CA ASN A 109 -3.03 0.93 -31.16
C ASN A 109 -1.83 1.37 -30.31
N LEU A 110 -0.78 0.54 -30.28
CA LEU A 110 0.47 0.83 -29.58
C LEU A 110 1.59 1.12 -30.60
N PRO A 111 2.40 2.18 -30.41
CA PRO A 111 3.49 2.49 -31.33
C PRO A 111 4.64 1.46 -31.28
N PHE A 112 4.80 0.81 -30.13
CA PHE A 112 5.77 -0.25 -29.85
C PHE A 112 5.35 -1.01 -28.59
N ILE A 113 5.94 -2.18 -28.36
CA ILE A 113 5.64 -3.09 -27.26
C ILE A 113 6.69 -2.95 -26.16
N ARG A 114 6.24 -2.72 -24.92
CA ARG A 114 7.03 -2.67 -23.68
C ARG A 114 6.84 -3.94 -22.86
N LEU A 115 7.69 -4.14 -21.86
CA LEU A 115 7.53 -5.21 -20.87
C LEU A 115 6.19 -5.11 -20.12
N GLY A 116 5.74 -3.89 -19.83
CA GLY A 116 4.47 -3.65 -19.14
C GLY A 116 3.22 -3.97 -19.97
N ASP A 117 3.36 -4.13 -21.30
CA ASP A 117 2.24 -4.45 -22.19
C ASP A 117 1.93 -5.96 -22.21
N PHE A 118 2.70 -6.78 -21.49
CA PHE A 118 2.47 -8.22 -21.37
C PHE A 118 1.22 -8.47 -20.52
N ASN A 119 0.13 -8.85 -21.18
CA ASN A 119 -1.14 -9.06 -20.50
C ASN A 119 -1.11 -10.32 -19.62
N LEU A 120 -0.78 -10.14 -18.34
CA LEU A 120 -0.75 -11.24 -17.37
C LEU A 120 -2.15 -11.77 -17.00
N GLU A 121 -3.27 -11.12 -17.42
CA GLU A 121 -4.61 -11.69 -17.28
C GLU A 121 -4.80 -12.87 -18.25
N ASN A 122 -4.16 -12.81 -19.42
CA ASN A 122 -4.15 -13.90 -20.40
C ASN A 122 -3.43 -15.13 -19.83
N GLN A 123 -4.17 -16.23 -19.72
CA GLN A 123 -3.69 -17.45 -19.08
C GLN A 123 -2.54 -18.12 -19.86
N GLU A 124 -2.50 -18.01 -21.20
CA GLU A 124 -1.45 -18.61 -22.01
C GLU A 124 -0.11 -17.89 -21.80
N ILE A 125 -0.11 -16.55 -21.84
CA ILE A 125 1.05 -15.72 -21.55
C ILE A 125 1.55 -15.99 -20.12
N ARG A 126 0.63 -15.97 -19.15
CA ARG A 126 0.98 -16.20 -17.74
C ARG A 126 1.58 -17.59 -17.49
N ARG A 127 1.03 -18.65 -18.09
CA ARG A 127 1.55 -20.02 -17.95
C ARG A 127 2.95 -20.18 -18.55
N GLU A 128 3.25 -19.49 -19.66
CA GLU A 128 4.59 -19.51 -20.26
C GLU A 128 5.66 -18.92 -19.32
N LEU A 129 5.30 -18.02 -18.42
CA LEU A 129 6.21 -17.47 -17.40
C LEU A 129 6.24 -18.34 -16.14
N ILE A 130 5.07 -18.68 -15.58
CA ILE A 130 4.92 -19.39 -14.30
C ILE A 130 5.63 -20.74 -14.27
N LYS A 131 5.65 -21.46 -15.39
CA LYS A 131 6.33 -22.77 -15.49
C LYS A 131 7.83 -22.73 -15.18
N HIS A 132 8.45 -21.55 -15.21
CA HIS A 132 9.86 -21.34 -14.90
C HIS A 132 10.13 -20.83 -13.48
N ILE A 133 9.15 -20.18 -12.86
CA ILE A 133 9.31 -19.46 -11.58
C ILE A 133 8.56 -20.10 -10.41
N GLY A 134 7.61 -21.01 -10.67
CA GLY A 134 6.83 -21.72 -9.65
C GLY A 134 5.35 -21.35 -9.66
N GLN A 135 4.49 -22.28 -9.24
CA GLN A 135 3.02 -22.12 -9.27
C GLN A 135 2.50 -21.10 -8.24
N GLU A 136 3.25 -20.86 -7.16
CA GLU A 136 2.90 -19.88 -6.13
C GLU A 136 2.69 -18.46 -6.70
N TRP A 137 3.35 -18.15 -7.81
CA TRP A 137 3.28 -16.85 -8.48
C TRP A 137 1.92 -16.56 -9.11
N ASP A 138 1.08 -17.57 -9.37
CA ASP A 138 -0.28 -17.33 -9.88
C ASP A 138 -1.10 -16.52 -8.87
N SER A 139 -1.00 -16.87 -7.58
CA SER A 139 -1.67 -16.14 -6.50
C SER A 139 -1.12 -14.73 -6.28
N ILE A 140 0.19 -14.54 -6.48
CA ILE A 140 0.86 -13.24 -6.31
C ILE A 140 0.48 -12.31 -7.46
N ILE A 141 0.50 -12.80 -8.69
CA ILE A 141 0.06 -12.06 -9.88
C ILE A 141 -1.42 -11.68 -9.72
N ALA A 142 -2.27 -12.59 -9.24
CA ALA A 142 -3.66 -12.28 -8.91
C ALA A 142 -3.78 -11.15 -7.88
N GLN A 143 -3.05 -11.24 -6.78
CA GLN A 143 -3.13 -10.30 -5.67
C GLN A 143 -2.67 -8.88 -6.06
N ASP A 144 -1.55 -8.77 -6.78
CA ASP A 144 -0.90 -7.48 -7.00
C ASP A 144 -1.10 -6.91 -8.40
N ILE A 145 -1.48 -7.72 -9.39
CA ILE A 145 -1.57 -7.30 -10.80
C ILE A 145 -2.98 -7.48 -11.38
N THR A 146 -3.50 -8.71 -11.42
CA THR A 146 -4.62 -9.05 -12.34
C THR A 146 -6.01 -9.03 -11.71
N SER A 147 -6.16 -9.21 -10.39
CA SER A 147 -7.49 -9.12 -9.77
C SER A 147 -8.09 -7.72 -9.88
N LYS A 148 -9.42 -7.62 -9.87
CA LYS A 148 -10.12 -6.32 -9.97
C LYS A 148 -9.74 -5.36 -8.84
N SER A 149 -9.47 -5.89 -7.66
CA SER A 149 -9.02 -5.17 -6.48
C SER A 149 -7.52 -5.29 -6.24
N SER A 150 -6.73 -5.59 -7.29
CA SER A 150 -5.28 -5.75 -7.14
C SER A 150 -4.61 -4.43 -6.75
N GLY A 151 -3.41 -4.53 -6.16
CA GLY A 151 -2.61 -3.35 -5.84
C GLY A 151 -2.39 -2.45 -7.06
N ALA A 152 -2.05 -3.04 -8.21
CA ALA A 152 -1.84 -2.30 -9.45
C ALA A 152 -3.09 -1.57 -9.97
N LYS A 153 -4.27 -2.23 -9.96
CA LYS A 153 -5.53 -1.58 -10.38
C LYS A 153 -5.93 -0.45 -9.44
N ARG A 154 -5.72 -0.63 -8.12
CA ARG A 154 -5.93 0.44 -7.14
C ARG A 154 -5.01 1.64 -7.38
N VAL A 155 -3.77 1.40 -7.85
CA VAL A 155 -2.88 2.50 -8.27
C VAL A 155 -3.42 3.16 -9.53
N ASP A 156 -3.86 2.41 -10.54
CA ASP A 156 -4.46 2.96 -11.76
C ASP A 156 -5.63 3.90 -11.46
N GLU A 157 -6.46 3.54 -10.49
CA GLU A 157 -7.63 4.33 -10.07
C GLU A 157 -7.27 5.56 -9.23
N SER A 158 -6.16 5.52 -8.47
CA SER A 158 -5.72 6.65 -7.66
C SER A 158 -5.00 7.75 -8.43
N LEU A 159 -4.57 7.47 -9.66
CA LEU A 159 -3.94 8.48 -10.52
C LEU A 159 -4.99 9.46 -11.04
N GLY A 160 -4.57 10.70 -11.30
CA GLY A 160 -5.44 11.73 -11.86
C GLY A 160 -6.12 11.28 -13.16
N SER A 161 -7.32 11.81 -13.43
CA SER A 161 -8.19 11.39 -14.54
C SER A 161 -7.48 11.34 -15.90
N SER A 162 -6.53 12.25 -16.14
CA SER A 162 -5.71 12.33 -17.36
C SER A 162 -4.82 11.11 -17.61
N TYR A 163 -4.47 10.34 -16.57
CA TYR A 163 -3.59 9.16 -16.69
C TYR A 163 -4.34 7.83 -16.67
N ARG A 164 -5.64 7.83 -16.38
CA ARG A 164 -6.44 6.62 -16.17
C ARG A 164 -6.46 5.69 -17.39
N ALA A 165 -6.45 6.27 -18.59
CA ALA A 165 -6.43 5.51 -19.85
C ALA A 165 -5.13 4.70 -20.04
N TYR A 166 -4.02 5.14 -19.44
CA TYR A 166 -2.71 4.50 -19.62
C TYR A 166 -2.45 3.35 -18.65
N LYS A 167 -3.29 3.19 -17.61
CA LYS A 167 -3.16 2.12 -16.60
C LYS A 167 -1.72 1.96 -16.09
N LEU A 168 -1.11 3.07 -15.67
CA LEU A 168 0.31 3.12 -15.34
C LEU A 168 0.69 2.27 -14.14
N GLY A 169 -0.20 2.08 -13.17
CA GLY A 169 -0.03 1.12 -12.08
C GLY A 169 0.11 -0.30 -12.60
N THR A 170 -0.78 -0.76 -13.48
CA THR A 170 -0.68 -2.08 -14.14
C THR A 170 0.60 -2.19 -14.98
N LEU A 171 0.88 -1.17 -15.80
CA LEU A 171 2.04 -1.14 -16.70
C LEU A 171 3.36 -1.24 -15.92
N VAL A 172 3.56 -0.36 -14.94
CA VAL A 172 4.79 -0.31 -14.13
C VAL A 172 4.95 -1.57 -13.30
N THR A 173 3.87 -2.07 -12.70
CA THR A 173 3.92 -3.32 -11.93
C THR A 173 4.33 -4.50 -12.78
N THR A 174 3.76 -4.63 -13.98
CA THR A 174 4.08 -5.71 -14.91
C THR A 174 5.53 -5.62 -15.38
N THR A 175 6.03 -4.41 -15.68
CA THR A 175 7.46 -4.20 -15.98
C THR A 175 8.36 -4.66 -14.83
N ILE A 176 8.06 -4.26 -13.59
CA ILE A 176 8.84 -4.69 -12.41
C ILE A 176 8.78 -6.22 -12.27
N PHE A 177 7.61 -6.82 -12.42
CA PHE A 177 7.43 -8.27 -12.37
C PHE A 177 8.31 -8.97 -13.42
N MET A 178 8.24 -8.55 -14.68
CA MET A 178 9.05 -9.11 -15.77
C MET A 178 10.55 -8.95 -15.53
N SER A 179 10.98 -7.88 -14.85
CA SER A 179 12.38 -7.65 -14.49
C SER A 179 12.81 -8.34 -13.18
N SER A 180 11.91 -8.98 -12.43
CA SER A 180 12.23 -9.54 -11.11
C SER A 180 12.97 -10.89 -11.14
N PHE A 181 12.97 -11.58 -12.27
CA PHE A 181 13.41 -12.97 -12.36
C PHE A 181 14.65 -13.15 -13.22
N SER A 182 15.62 -13.91 -12.72
CA SER A 182 16.82 -14.34 -13.45
C SER A 182 17.32 -15.67 -12.89
N GLY A 183 17.70 -16.60 -13.76
CA GLY A 183 18.39 -17.84 -13.40
C GLY A 183 19.82 -17.64 -12.89
N ARG A 184 20.38 -16.42 -13.00
CA ARG A 184 21.71 -16.04 -12.49
C ARG A 184 21.68 -15.32 -11.13
N GLY A 185 20.49 -15.13 -10.54
CA GLY A 185 20.35 -14.47 -9.24
C GLY A 185 20.30 -12.94 -9.29
N GLU A 186 20.41 -12.31 -10.46
CA GLU A 186 20.10 -10.89 -10.65
C GLU A 186 18.63 -10.62 -10.33
N LYS A 187 18.35 -9.61 -9.49
CA LYS A 187 16.99 -9.25 -9.10
C LYS A 187 16.77 -7.75 -9.21
N GLY A 188 15.60 -7.40 -9.73
CA GLY A 188 15.07 -6.05 -9.71
C GLY A 188 15.61 -5.11 -10.75
N ILE A 189 15.16 -3.88 -10.62
CA ILE A 189 15.31 -2.81 -11.61
C ILE A 189 15.40 -1.48 -10.88
N SER A 190 16.24 -0.57 -11.38
CA SER A 190 16.38 0.78 -10.81
C SER A 190 15.24 1.70 -11.23
N PRO A 191 14.94 2.77 -10.46
CA PRO A 191 13.97 3.78 -10.88
C PRO A 191 14.25 4.41 -12.25
N LYS A 192 15.54 4.63 -12.60
CA LYS A 192 15.94 5.16 -13.92
C LYS A 192 15.52 4.21 -15.03
N GLU A 193 15.78 2.92 -14.86
CA GLU A 193 15.38 1.89 -15.84
C GLU A 193 13.86 1.76 -15.92
N ILE A 194 13.13 1.75 -14.79
CA ILE A 194 11.66 1.68 -14.82
C ILE A 194 11.06 2.84 -15.61
N ARG A 195 11.57 4.07 -15.41
CA ARG A 195 11.15 5.23 -16.20
C ARG A 195 11.37 4.98 -17.68
N LEU A 196 12.59 4.59 -18.08
CA LEU A 196 12.90 4.32 -19.48
C LEU A 196 12.01 3.22 -20.08
N TYR A 197 11.71 2.16 -19.34
CA TYR A 197 11.01 0.97 -19.84
C TYR A 197 9.49 1.19 -19.98
N CYS A 198 8.91 2.06 -19.17
CA CYS A 198 7.45 2.26 -19.12
C CYS A 198 6.94 3.43 -19.97
N VAL A 199 7.76 4.46 -20.17
CA VAL A 199 7.31 5.71 -20.79
C VAL A 199 7.07 5.59 -22.30
N TYR A 200 6.22 6.48 -22.80
CA TYR A 200 6.10 6.79 -24.23
C TYR A 200 5.66 8.27 -24.39
N PRO A 201 5.77 8.86 -25.59
CA PRO A 201 5.61 10.31 -25.83
C PRO A 201 4.21 10.94 -25.60
N ALA A 202 3.36 10.39 -24.72
CA ALA A 202 2.06 10.98 -24.34
C ALA A 202 2.01 11.55 -22.92
N PHE A 203 3.02 11.33 -22.10
CA PHE A 203 3.08 11.85 -20.73
C PHE A 203 4.51 12.11 -20.26
N SER A 204 4.69 12.97 -19.24
CA SER A 204 6.00 13.18 -18.61
C SER A 204 6.41 11.96 -17.81
N SER A 205 7.69 11.62 -17.86
CA SER A 205 8.31 10.50 -17.13
C SER A 205 8.21 10.63 -15.61
N THR A 206 8.06 11.85 -15.09
CA THR A 206 7.92 12.15 -13.64
C THR A 206 6.69 11.51 -13.01
N VAL A 207 5.64 11.22 -13.78
CA VAL A 207 4.45 10.51 -13.29
C VAL A 207 4.82 9.12 -12.73
N ILE A 208 5.84 8.48 -13.32
CA ILE A 208 6.29 7.15 -12.90
C ILE A 208 6.82 7.17 -11.47
N ASP A 209 7.45 8.25 -11.02
CA ASP A 209 7.92 8.35 -9.63
C ASP A 209 6.74 8.39 -8.64
N THR A 210 5.63 9.03 -9.03
CA THR A 210 4.38 8.99 -8.26
C THR A 210 3.80 7.58 -8.24
N VAL A 211 3.76 6.90 -9.38
CA VAL A 211 3.30 5.51 -9.47
C VAL A 211 4.14 4.61 -8.56
N LEU A 212 5.47 4.74 -8.59
CA LEU A 212 6.36 3.91 -7.77
C LEU A 212 6.12 4.07 -6.27
N ARG A 213 5.86 5.31 -5.80
CA ARG A 213 5.49 5.57 -4.40
C ARG A 213 4.18 4.88 -4.03
N GLU A 214 3.14 5.06 -4.86
CA GLU A 214 1.83 4.43 -4.62
C GLU A 214 1.92 2.89 -4.66
N LEU A 215 2.75 2.33 -5.54
CA LEU A 215 2.96 0.88 -5.64
C LEU A 215 3.62 0.31 -4.38
N LYS A 216 4.63 1.00 -3.82
CA LYS A 216 5.26 0.63 -2.55
C LYS A 216 4.27 0.56 -1.39
N GLU A 217 3.22 1.39 -1.42
CA GLU A 217 2.17 1.38 -0.41
C GLU A 217 1.09 0.31 -0.67
N LYS A 218 0.74 0.04 -1.92
CA LYS A 218 -0.45 -0.78 -2.27
C LYS A 218 -0.15 -2.23 -2.64
N LEU A 219 1.05 -2.56 -3.11
CA LEU A 219 1.42 -3.93 -3.46
C LEU A 219 1.83 -4.70 -2.20
N PHE A 220 1.56 -6.00 -2.19
CA PHE A 220 1.79 -6.86 -1.04
C PHE A 220 3.00 -7.78 -1.19
N TYR A 221 3.51 -7.94 -2.41
CA TYR A 221 4.64 -8.82 -2.75
C TYR A 221 5.77 -8.07 -3.47
N LEU A 222 5.67 -6.74 -3.55
CA LEU A 222 6.81 -5.90 -3.91
C LEU A 222 7.78 -5.83 -2.72
N SER A 223 9.07 -6.10 -2.97
CA SER A 223 10.13 -6.05 -1.96
C SER A 223 10.18 -4.69 -1.26
N ASP A 224 10.50 -4.68 0.03
CA ASP A 224 10.74 -3.46 0.80
C ASP A 224 12.06 -2.78 0.36
N GLU A 225 13.06 -3.57 -0.06
CA GLU A 225 14.45 -3.12 -0.30
C GLU A 225 14.71 -2.57 -1.71
N GLY A 226 13.87 -2.94 -2.68
CA GLY A 226 14.07 -2.55 -4.08
C GLY A 226 12.81 -2.71 -4.91
N TYR A 227 12.92 -2.57 -6.23
CA TYR A 227 11.81 -2.81 -7.15
C TYR A 227 11.97 -4.19 -7.77
N TYR A 228 11.54 -5.20 -7.02
CA TYR A 228 11.39 -6.57 -7.48
C TYR A 228 10.33 -7.28 -6.66
N PHE A 229 9.69 -8.26 -7.28
CA PHE A 229 8.74 -9.13 -6.62
C PHE A 229 9.44 -10.21 -5.80
N THR A 230 8.86 -10.52 -4.65
CA THR A 230 9.24 -11.64 -3.80
C THR A 230 8.05 -12.58 -3.61
N ASN A 231 8.30 -13.83 -3.26
CA ASN A 231 7.23 -14.76 -2.88
C ASN A 231 6.83 -14.65 -1.40
N GLN A 232 7.46 -13.73 -0.67
CA GLN A 232 7.15 -13.45 0.73
C GLN A 232 6.35 -12.16 0.82
N PRO A 233 5.33 -12.10 1.69
CA PRO A 233 4.57 -10.88 1.89
C PRO A 233 5.45 -9.78 2.49
N ASN A 234 5.25 -8.54 2.04
CA ASN A 234 5.88 -7.36 2.65
C ASN A 234 5.20 -6.98 3.97
N LEU A 235 5.80 -6.03 4.70
CA LEU A 235 5.30 -5.63 6.00
C LEU A 235 3.85 -5.11 5.94
N ASN A 236 3.49 -4.39 4.87
CA ASN A 236 2.13 -3.88 4.73
C ASN A 236 1.09 -5.00 4.67
N LYS A 237 1.36 -6.07 3.89
CA LYS A 237 0.46 -7.22 3.85
C LYS A 237 0.30 -7.86 5.23
N ILE A 238 1.40 -8.01 5.96
CA ILE A 238 1.40 -8.59 7.31
C ILE A 238 0.52 -7.74 8.24
N ILE A 239 0.67 -6.42 8.21
CA ILE A 239 -0.14 -5.47 9.00
C ILE A 239 -1.62 -5.62 8.66
N VAL A 240 -2.00 -5.53 7.38
CA VAL A 240 -3.40 -5.64 6.96
C VAL A 240 -4.00 -6.98 7.36
N THR A 241 -3.24 -8.07 7.23
CA THR A 241 -3.69 -9.41 7.65
C THR A 241 -3.92 -9.49 9.16
N ARG A 242 -3.12 -8.77 9.95
CA ARG A 242 -3.29 -8.71 11.40
C ARG A 242 -4.46 -7.84 11.79
N GLU A 243 -4.66 -6.70 11.14
CA GLU A 243 -5.79 -5.80 11.35
C GLU A 243 -7.15 -6.50 11.13
N THR A 244 -7.25 -7.38 10.13
CA THR A 244 -8.47 -8.17 9.86
C THR A 244 -8.76 -9.20 10.95
N ASN A 245 -7.75 -9.63 11.70
CA ASN A 245 -7.90 -10.61 12.78
C ASN A 245 -8.20 -9.95 14.15
N ILE A 246 -8.07 -8.62 14.26
CA ILE A 246 -8.41 -7.90 15.50
C ILE A 246 -9.93 -7.81 15.64
N SER A 247 -10.45 -8.37 16.72
CA SER A 247 -11.88 -8.31 17.05
C SER A 247 -12.30 -6.94 17.60
N GLU A 248 -13.59 -6.63 17.49
CA GLU A 248 -14.16 -5.41 18.10
C GLU A 248 -14.00 -5.42 19.63
N ALA A 249 -14.10 -6.59 20.27
CA ALA A 249 -13.90 -6.73 21.70
C ALA A 249 -12.49 -6.32 22.14
N GLU A 250 -11.45 -6.70 21.38
CA GLU A 250 -10.07 -6.28 21.65
C GLU A 250 -9.89 -4.76 21.51
N ILE A 251 -10.58 -4.14 20.56
CA ILE A 251 -10.54 -2.67 20.37
C ILE A 251 -11.17 -1.95 21.57
N LEU A 252 -12.35 -2.41 22.02
CA LEU A 252 -13.05 -1.82 23.16
C LEU A 252 -12.28 -2.02 24.47
N GLU A 253 -11.59 -3.16 24.62
CA GLU A 253 -10.70 -3.39 25.77
C GLU A 253 -9.49 -2.46 25.73
N GLU A 254 -8.85 -2.29 24.58
CA GLU A 254 -7.70 -1.39 24.45
C GLU A 254 -8.09 0.08 24.63
N GLU A 255 -9.28 0.49 24.16
CA GLU A 255 -9.84 1.81 24.45
C GLU A 255 -9.92 2.06 25.96
N ARG A 256 -10.48 1.12 26.73
CA ARG A 256 -10.55 1.21 28.19
C ARG A 256 -9.14 1.34 28.79
N ARG A 257 -8.20 0.51 28.34
CA ARG A 257 -6.81 0.53 28.83
C ARG A 257 -6.09 1.84 28.56
N ILE A 258 -6.30 2.45 27.39
CA ILE A 258 -5.71 3.75 27.05
C ILE A 258 -6.27 4.85 27.96
N ILE A 259 -7.57 4.87 28.20
CA ILE A 259 -8.17 5.82 29.13
C ILE A 259 -7.52 5.66 30.50
N GLU A 260 -7.48 4.44 31.05
CA GLU A 260 -6.90 4.15 32.36
C GLU A 260 -5.41 4.55 32.45
N ARG A 261 -4.61 4.34 31.40
CA ARG A 261 -3.21 4.78 31.32
C ARG A 261 -3.06 6.29 31.41
N HIS A 262 -4.04 7.03 30.90
CA HIS A 262 -4.09 8.49 30.90
C HIS A 262 -4.94 9.09 32.02
N LEU A 263 -5.24 8.32 33.07
CA LEU A 263 -5.79 8.85 34.32
C LEU A 263 -4.66 9.07 35.35
N SER A 264 -4.58 10.29 35.88
CA SER A 264 -3.70 10.55 37.02
C SER A 264 -4.28 9.97 38.31
N LYS A 265 -3.43 9.70 39.30
CA LYS A 265 -3.84 9.30 40.65
C LYS A 265 -4.28 10.48 41.54
N SER A 266 -4.59 11.65 40.95
CA SER A 266 -5.03 12.83 41.72
C SER A 266 -6.33 12.55 42.47
N LEU A 267 -6.47 13.13 43.66
CA LEU A 267 -7.67 13.04 44.49
C LEU A 267 -8.66 14.20 44.24
N GLU A 268 -8.31 15.16 43.36
CA GLU A 268 -9.14 16.35 43.08
C GLU A 268 -10.47 15.99 42.39
N ILE A 269 -10.46 14.96 41.55
CA ILE A 269 -11.64 14.49 40.84
C ILE A 269 -11.65 12.97 40.75
N ARG A 270 -12.74 12.36 41.21
CA ARG A 270 -12.88 10.90 41.23
C ARG A 270 -13.45 10.41 39.90
N VAL A 271 -12.74 9.50 39.25
CA VAL A 271 -13.11 9.03 37.90
C VAL A 271 -13.94 7.74 37.97
N TYR A 272 -15.03 7.70 37.22
CA TYR A 272 -15.87 6.53 37.00
C TYR A 272 -15.89 6.19 35.51
N LEU A 273 -15.34 5.05 35.13
CA LEU A 273 -15.14 4.65 33.74
C LEU A 273 -16.20 3.65 33.27
N PHE A 274 -17.01 4.06 32.29
CA PHE A 274 -18.08 3.27 31.68
C PHE A 274 -19.05 2.64 32.70
N PRO A 275 -19.64 3.44 33.60
CA PRO A 275 -20.74 2.96 34.44
C PRO A 275 -21.90 2.52 33.56
N LYS A 276 -22.54 1.39 33.93
CA LYS A 276 -23.69 0.86 33.20
C LYS A 276 -25.00 1.40 33.76
N PHE A 277 -25.03 1.68 35.05
CA PHE A 277 -26.21 2.10 35.77
C PHE A 277 -25.94 3.35 36.62
N SER A 278 -26.98 4.14 36.86
CA SER A 278 -26.91 5.32 37.72
C SER A 278 -26.42 5.01 39.15
N GLY A 279 -26.68 3.79 39.63
CA GLY A 279 -26.22 3.28 40.93
C GLY A 279 -24.72 2.98 41.02
N ASP A 280 -24.01 2.87 39.90
CA ASP A 280 -22.56 2.64 39.88
C ASP A 280 -21.77 3.89 40.34
N ILE A 281 -22.43 5.06 40.41
CA ILE A 281 -21.85 6.33 40.78
C ILE A 281 -22.46 6.79 42.12
N PRO A 282 -21.72 6.66 43.24
CA PRO A 282 -22.18 7.08 44.56
C PRO A 282 -22.61 8.55 44.62
N ASP A 283 -23.62 8.87 45.44
CA ASP A 283 -24.05 10.24 45.69
C ASP A 283 -23.31 10.87 46.89
N THR A 284 -22.02 11.14 46.72
CA THR A 284 -21.15 11.77 47.74
C THR A 284 -20.84 13.24 47.41
N ALA A 285 -20.33 14.00 48.39
CA ALA A 285 -19.91 15.39 48.22
C ALA A 285 -18.55 15.57 47.48
N GLU A 286 -18.05 14.55 46.80
CA GLU A 286 -16.83 14.59 45.99
C GLU A 286 -17.15 14.93 44.53
N LEU A 287 -16.27 15.67 43.85
CA LEU A 287 -16.35 15.92 42.41
C LEU A 287 -16.08 14.63 41.62
N LYS A 288 -16.92 14.34 40.62
CA LYS A 288 -16.87 13.09 39.86
C LYS A 288 -16.74 13.35 38.37
N LEU A 289 -15.76 12.72 37.74
CA LEU A 289 -15.64 12.63 36.28
C LEU A 289 -16.18 11.28 35.84
N ILE A 290 -17.25 11.29 35.06
CA ILE A 290 -17.88 10.10 34.50
C ILE A 290 -17.53 10.03 33.02
N ILE A 291 -16.75 9.04 32.64
CA ILE A 291 -16.39 8.80 31.24
C ILE A 291 -17.37 7.79 30.67
N LEU A 292 -18.16 8.20 29.69
CA LEU A 292 -19.20 7.38 29.07
C LEU A 292 -18.76 6.90 27.69
N ASN A 293 -19.25 5.71 27.33
CA ASN A 293 -19.10 5.14 26.00
C ASN A 293 -20.18 5.64 25.00
N ASN A 294 -20.96 6.64 25.39
CA ASN A 294 -22.07 7.21 24.63
C ASN A 294 -21.69 8.62 24.15
N ALA A 295 -22.38 9.12 23.12
CA ALA A 295 -22.20 10.49 22.63
C ALA A 295 -22.73 11.56 23.59
N LYS A 296 -23.72 11.19 24.42
CA LYS A 296 -24.38 12.06 25.40
C LYS A 296 -24.73 11.28 26.66
N PRO A 297 -24.74 11.93 27.84
CA PRO A 297 -25.22 11.30 29.06
C PRO A 297 -26.74 11.19 29.06
N GLU A 298 -27.25 10.12 29.68
CA GLU A 298 -28.67 9.97 29.95
C GLU A 298 -29.07 10.78 31.19
N ILE A 299 -30.28 11.35 31.18
CA ILE A 299 -30.80 12.16 32.30
C ILE A 299 -30.87 11.34 33.60
N GLU A 300 -31.05 10.03 33.51
CA GLU A 300 -31.11 9.15 34.68
C GLU A 300 -29.86 9.25 35.55
N PHE A 301 -28.67 9.37 34.96
CA PHE A 301 -27.42 9.53 35.71
C PHE A 301 -27.40 10.80 36.56
N LEU A 302 -28.09 11.85 36.10
CA LEU A 302 -28.20 13.13 36.79
C LEU A 302 -29.27 13.09 37.89
N GLU A 303 -30.40 12.44 37.64
CA GLU A 303 -31.56 12.45 38.54
C GLU A 303 -31.52 11.37 39.62
N LYS A 304 -30.82 10.26 39.38
CA LYS A 304 -30.86 9.08 40.23
C LYS A 304 -29.47 8.54 40.60
N CYS A 305 -29.45 7.82 41.71
CA CYS A 305 -28.38 6.94 42.17
C CYS A 305 -29.02 5.56 42.43
N GLY A 306 -29.22 4.78 41.37
CA GLY A 306 -30.05 3.58 41.41
C GLY A 306 -31.52 3.97 41.56
N GLU A 307 -32.20 3.46 42.58
CA GLU A 307 -33.61 3.78 42.83
C GLU A 307 -33.81 5.11 43.60
N ILE A 308 -32.73 5.71 44.13
CA ILE A 308 -32.80 6.87 45.01
C ILE A 308 -32.58 8.17 44.20
N PRO A 309 -33.38 9.24 44.42
CA PRO A 309 -33.12 10.54 43.81
C PRO A 309 -31.76 11.11 44.23
N ARG A 310 -30.99 11.60 43.26
CA ARG A 310 -29.66 12.19 43.49
C ARG A 310 -29.76 13.63 43.98
N VAL A 311 -29.00 13.94 45.04
CA VAL A 311 -28.92 15.26 45.68
C VAL A 311 -27.73 16.06 45.12
N ASN A 312 -26.52 15.49 45.05
CA ASN A 312 -25.31 16.22 44.64
C ASN A 312 -25.12 16.24 43.12
N ARG A 313 -26.15 16.71 42.40
CA ARG A 313 -26.19 16.70 40.93
C ARG A 313 -25.08 17.53 40.30
N ASN A 314 -24.79 18.69 40.89
CA ASN A 314 -23.78 19.65 40.43
C ASN A 314 -22.32 19.18 40.59
N LEU A 315 -22.09 18.02 41.19
CA LEU A 315 -20.75 17.42 41.34
C LEU A 315 -20.42 16.38 40.26
N LEU A 316 -21.33 16.16 39.31
CA LEU A 316 -21.11 15.23 38.20
C LEU A 316 -20.60 15.98 36.97
N ILE A 317 -19.53 15.50 36.38
CA ILE A 317 -18.99 15.96 35.10
C ILE A 317 -18.99 14.76 34.16
N PHE A 318 -19.66 14.85 33.03
CA PHE A 318 -19.69 13.74 32.07
C PHE A 318 -18.77 14.05 30.90
N LEU A 319 -17.89 13.12 30.56
CA LEU A 319 -17.07 13.14 29.35
C LEU A 319 -17.57 12.06 28.40
N CYS A 320 -17.96 12.48 27.21
CA CYS A 320 -18.57 11.64 26.19
C CYS A 320 -17.73 11.61 24.92
N ARG A 321 -18.00 10.57 24.11
CA ARG A 321 -17.33 10.36 22.83
C ARG A 321 -17.85 11.33 21.77
N ASP A 322 -16.98 11.68 20.83
CA ASP A 322 -17.38 12.30 19.57
C ASP A 322 -17.55 11.23 18.49
N GLU A 323 -18.80 10.90 18.17
CA GLU A 323 -19.14 9.90 17.14
C GLU A 323 -18.54 10.25 15.77
N THR A 324 -18.32 11.53 15.47
CA THR A 324 -17.72 11.95 14.20
C THR A 324 -16.27 11.49 14.03
N TYR A 325 -15.57 11.19 15.13
CA TYR A 325 -14.17 10.72 15.13
C TYR A 325 -14.04 9.22 15.47
N GLY A 326 -15.15 8.52 15.74
CA GLY A 326 -15.12 7.14 16.23
C GLY A 326 -14.44 6.16 15.29
N GLU A 327 -14.74 6.23 14.00
CA GLU A 327 -14.13 5.34 13.00
C GLU A 327 -12.61 5.57 12.90
N ASN A 328 -12.16 6.83 12.91
CA ASN A 328 -10.74 7.17 12.90
C ASN A 328 -10.01 6.61 14.13
N PHE A 329 -10.59 6.78 15.32
CA PHE A 329 -10.00 6.28 16.56
C PHE A 329 -9.95 4.74 16.57
N TYR A 330 -11.02 4.06 16.13
CA TYR A 330 -11.04 2.59 16.07
C TYR A 330 -10.10 2.02 15.01
N ASN A 331 -9.94 2.69 13.87
CA ASN A 331 -8.93 2.32 12.88
C ASN A 331 -7.50 2.54 13.42
N TYR A 332 -7.28 3.62 14.17
CA TYR A 332 -6.02 3.86 14.88
C TYR A 332 -5.71 2.72 15.87
N LEU A 333 -6.67 2.33 16.72
CA LEU A 333 -6.51 1.24 17.68
C LEU A 333 -6.29 -0.11 17.01
N ARG A 334 -7.05 -0.42 15.95
CA ARG A 334 -6.91 -1.66 15.18
C ARG A 334 -5.50 -1.81 14.64
N LYS A 335 -4.95 -0.74 14.06
CA LYS A 335 -3.59 -0.72 13.53
C LYS A 335 -2.52 -0.77 14.63
N TYR A 336 -2.74 -0.08 15.74
CA TYR A 336 -1.87 -0.16 16.92
C TYR A 336 -1.79 -1.59 17.48
N LEU A 337 -2.93 -2.23 17.68
CA LEU A 337 -3.03 -3.63 18.14
C LEU A 337 -2.40 -4.60 17.15
N ALA A 338 -2.62 -4.41 15.85
CA ALA A 338 -1.99 -5.21 14.81
C ALA A 338 -0.45 -5.11 14.87
N LEU A 339 0.09 -3.90 14.99
CA LEU A 339 1.53 -3.67 15.12
C LEU A 339 2.10 -4.31 16.40
N ARG A 340 1.41 -4.19 17.54
CA ARG A 340 1.82 -4.82 18.81
C ARG A 340 1.80 -6.34 18.71
N SER A 341 0.78 -6.89 18.06
CA SER A 341 0.66 -8.33 17.79
C SER A 341 1.80 -8.84 16.90
N ILE A 342 2.25 -8.04 15.93
CA ILE A 342 3.40 -8.36 15.07
C ILE A 342 4.70 -8.32 15.86
N GLU A 343 4.92 -7.30 16.67
CA GLU A 343 6.13 -7.15 17.48
C GLU A 343 6.28 -8.28 18.51
N ALA A 344 5.17 -8.70 19.13
CA ALA A 344 5.17 -9.75 20.15
C ALA A 344 5.28 -11.18 19.59
N ASP A 345 5.06 -11.39 18.28
CA ASP A 345 5.07 -12.72 17.69
C ASP A 345 6.48 -13.17 17.26
N GLU A 346 7.18 -13.86 18.15
CA GLU A 346 8.51 -14.41 17.89
C GLU A 346 8.55 -15.48 16.78
N LYS A 347 7.41 -16.09 16.43
CA LYS A 347 7.35 -17.11 15.36
C LYS A 347 7.33 -16.47 13.98
N LEU A 348 6.98 -15.18 13.89
CA LEU A 348 6.93 -14.45 12.65
C LEU A 348 8.34 -14.10 12.19
N ARG A 349 8.74 -14.66 11.04
CA ARG A 349 10.06 -14.41 10.45
C ARG A 349 10.08 -13.06 9.72
N LEU A 350 10.30 -11.99 10.47
CA LEU A 350 10.53 -10.65 9.93
C LEU A 350 12.02 -10.44 9.60
N THR A 351 12.30 -9.66 8.56
CA THR A 351 13.67 -9.18 8.31
C THR A 351 14.05 -8.11 9.34
N GLU A 352 15.36 -7.86 9.54
CA GLU A 352 15.83 -6.81 10.47
C GLU A 352 15.26 -5.43 10.13
N ASN A 353 15.15 -5.13 8.84
CA ASN A 353 14.53 -3.89 8.34
C ASN A 353 13.05 -3.80 8.73
N GLN A 354 12.29 -4.88 8.53
CA GLN A 354 10.88 -4.93 8.91
C GLN A 354 10.68 -4.81 10.43
N GLN A 355 11.51 -5.47 11.23
CA GLN A 355 11.47 -5.34 12.69
C GLN A 355 11.71 -3.90 13.15
N LYS A 356 12.72 -3.24 12.56
CA LYS A 356 13.02 -1.83 12.85
C LYS A 356 11.86 -0.91 12.43
N GLU A 357 11.25 -1.18 11.28
CA GLU A 357 10.09 -0.41 10.80
C GLU A 357 8.87 -0.58 11.72
N VAL A 358 8.56 -1.81 12.17
CA VAL A 358 7.48 -2.07 13.14
C VAL A 358 7.71 -1.28 14.43
N LYS A 359 8.92 -1.35 15.00
CA LYS A 359 9.29 -0.61 16.22
C LYS A 359 9.12 0.90 16.06
N ASN A 360 9.57 1.46 14.92
CA ASN A 360 9.44 2.88 14.64
C ASN A 360 7.97 3.30 14.49
N LYS A 361 7.15 2.50 13.79
CA LYS A 361 5.71 2.74 13.66
C LYS A 361 5.03 2.67 15.03
N LEU A 362 5.28 1.63 15.83
CA LEU A 362 4.73 1.50 17.19
C LEU A 362 5.03 2.72 18.05
N LYS A 363 6.30 3.13 18.12
CA LYS A 363 6.70 4.32 18.87
C LYS A 363 5.97 5.58 18.40
N THR A 364 5.73 5.72 17.09
CA THR A 364 4.99 6.86 16.53
C THR A 364 3.51 6.84 16.95
N TYR A 365 2.90 5.65 17.02
CA TYR A 365 1.53 5.50 17.52
C TYR A 365 1.48 5.83 19.01
N GLU A 366 2.36 5.24 19.84
CA GLU A 366 2.43 5.52 21.27
C GLU A 366 2.60 7.01 21.59
N GLN A 367 3.39 7.74 20.79
CA GLN A 367 3.57 9.18 20.95
C GLN A 367 2.30 10.00 20.68
N ARG A 368 1.39 9.51 19.83
CA ARG A 368 0.13 10.19 19.46
C ARG A 368 -1.08 9.66 20.22
N GLU A 369 -0.89 8.68 21.10
CA GLU A 369 -1.96 7.96 21.80
C GLU A 369 -2.90 8.91 22.55
N TYR A 370 -2.36 9.87 23.31
CA TYR A 370 -3.16 10.84 24.05
C TYR A 370 -3.93 11.79 23.13
N ASP A 371 -3.30 12.26 22.04
CA ASP A 371 -3.93 13.17 21.09
C ASP A 371 -5.13 12.48 20.41
N GLU A 372 -4.97 11.21 20.03
CA GLU A 372 -6.05 10.41 19.43
C GLU A 372 -7.17 10.14 20.43
N LEU A 373 -6.84 9.82 21.68
CA LEU A 373 -7.82 9.68 22.77
C LEU A 373 -8.61 10.97 22.98
N ARG A 374 -7.94 12.13 23.05
CA ARG A 374 -8.57 13.44 23.29
C ARG A 374 -9.44 13.90 22.13
N LYS A 375 -9.05 13.64 20.89
CA LYS A 375 -9.93 13.89 19.73
C LYS A 375 -11.24 13.11 19.82
N PHE A 376 -11.18 11.88 20.35
CA PHE A 376 -12.36 11.05 20.54
C PHE A 376 -13.17 11.42 21.78
N TYR A 377 -12.53 11.73 22.90
CA TYR A 377 -13.17 12.15 24.15
C TYR A 377 -12.98 13.65 24.40
N LYS A 378 -13.87 14.48 23.84
CA LYS A 378 -13.81 15.95 23.97
C LYS A 378 -15.10 16.63 24.40
N LYS A 379 -16.23 15.92 24.40
CA LYS A 379 -17.54 16.49 24.73
C LYS A 379 -17.79 16.39 26.22
N LEU A 380 -17.78 17.53 26.90
CA LEU A 380 -18.16 17.64 28.30
C LEU A 380 -19.63 18.00 28.43
N TYR A 381 -20.30 17.39 29.39
CA TYR A 381 -21.66 17.72 29.77
C TYR A 381 -21.70 18.04 31.26
N LEU A 382 -22.08 19.29 31.57
CA LEU A 382 -22.22 19.78 32.94
C LEU A 382 -23.70 19.88 33.32
N PRO A 383 -24.07 19.51 34.56
CA PRO A 383 -25.40 19.67 35.11
C PRO A 383 -25.93 21.10 35.05
N THR A 384 -27.16 21.27 34.55
CA THR A 384 -27.93 22.51 34.67
C THR A 384 -29.33 22.21 35.21
N ARG A 385 -30.14 23.27 35.47
CA ARG A 385 -31.53 23.10 35.90
C ARG A 385 -32.41 22.41 34.85
N GLU A 386 -32.06 22.55 33.58
CA GLU A 386 -32.84 22.05 32.43
C GLU A 386 -32.22 20.78 31.80
N GLY A 387 -31.17 20.22 32.40
CA GLY A 387 -30.48 19.03 31.91
C GLY A 387 -28.97 19.20 31.88
N PHE A 388 -28.40 19.32 30.68
CA PHE A 388 -26.95 19.41 30.49
C PHE A 388 -26.55 20.63 29.67
N LYS A 389 -25.46 21.30 30.07
CA LYS A 389 -24.70 22.24 29.26
C LYS A 389 -23.57 21.46 28.57
N GLU A 390 -23.58 21.45 27.24
CA GLU A 390 -22.51 20.87 26.43
C GLU A 390 -21.36 21.87 26.28
N ILE A 391 -20.12 21.39 26.47
CA ILE A 391 -18.88 22.14 26.26
C ILE A 391 -17.93 21.27 25.45
N ASP A 392 -17.40 21.79 24.35
CA ASP A 392 -16.34 21.13 23.59
C ASP A 392 -14.98 21.56 24.13
N LEU A 393 -14.16 20.59 24.56
CA LEU A 393 -12.79 20.83 25.03
C LEU A 393 -11.83 21.28 23.94
N GLY A 394 -12.20 21.12 22.67
CA GLY A 394 -11.33 21.36 21.54
C GLY A 394 -10.17 20.35 21.47
N ILE A 395 -9.01 20.84 21.04
CA ILE A 395 -7.80 20.02 20.84
C ILE A 395 -7.02 19.92 22.15
N ALA A 396 -6.36 18.79 22.38
CA ALA A 396 -5.49 18.59 23.54
C ALA A 396 -4.43 19.69 23.66
N ILE A 397 -4.19 20.15 24.89
CA ILE A 397 -3.15 21.13 25.20
C ILE A 397 -1.79 20.42 25.14
N TYR A 398 -0.83 21.00 24.44
CA TYR A 398 0.51 20.42 24.27
C TYR A 398 1.19 20.19 25.63
N GLY A 399 1.60 18.94 25.89
CA GLY A 399 2.32 18.55 27.11
C GLY A 399 1.44 17.99 28.22
N GLU A 400 0.11 18.17 28.15
CA GLU A 400 -0.82 17.46 29.03
C GLU A 400 -0.87 15.97 28.67
N LYS A 401 -0.95 15.11 29.69
CA LYS A 401 -0.94 13.65 29.53
C LYS A 401 -2.02 12.94 30.33
N PHE A 402 -2.75 13.68 31.17
CA PHE A 402 -3.73 13.11 32.09
C PHE A 402 -5.08 13.77 31.91
N LEU A 403 -6.04 12.98 31.44
CA LEU A 403 -7.37 13.43 31.04
C LEU A 403 -8.13 14.11 32.18
N ASN A 404 -8.06 13.53 33.38
CA ASN A 404 -8.76 14.05 34.55
C ASN A 404 -8.16 15.37 35.08
N GLN A 405 -6.85 15.56 34.94
CA GLN A 405 -6.19 16.82 35.31
C GLN A 405 -6.47 17.92 34.29
N GLU A 406 -6.37 17.60 32.99
CA GLU A 406 -6.70 18.55 31.91
C GLU A 406 -8.13 19.08 32.07
N ILE A 407 -9.11 18.18 32.28
CA ILE A 407 -10.51 18.56 32.47
C ILE A 407 -10.71 19.40 33.73
N TYR A 408 -10.09 19.03 34.84
CA TYR A 408 -10.19 19.79 36.09
C TYR A 408 -9.63 21.22 35.92
N GLN A 409 -8.43 21.36 35.34
CA GLN A 409 -7.85 22.67 35.08
C GLN A 409 -8.67 23.48 34.07
N PHE A 410 -9.18 22.84 33.03
CA PHE A 410 -10.05 23.49 32.04
C PHE A 410 -11.30 24.08 32.73
N LEU A 411 -12.01 23.28 33.53
CA LEU A 411 -13.22 23.72 34.21
C LEU A 411 -12.95 24.82 35.23
N LYS A 412 -11.83 24.72 35.96
CA LYS A 412 -11.41 25.76 36.92
C LYS A 412 -11.10 27.08 36.23
N ASN A 413 -10.37 27.04 35.11
CA ASN A 413 -10.03 28.23 34.34
C ASN A 413 -11.26 28.92 33.71
N HIS A 414 -12.31 28.16 33.41
CA HIS A 414 -13.57 28.69 32.90
C HIS A 414 -14.57 29.07 34.02
N GLY A 415 -14.20 28.91 35.29
CA GLY A 415 -15.04 29.23 36.45
C GLY A 415 -16.26 28.31 36.61
N GLU A 416 -16.25 27.12 36.00
CA GLU A 416 -17.32 26.12 36.11
C GLU A 416 -17.22 25.32 37.42
N ILE A 417 -16.03 25.26 38.03
CA ILE A 417 -15.76 24.69 39.35
C ILE A 417 -14.90 25.65 40.18
N LEU A 418 -15.02 25.55 41.52
CA LEU A 418 -14.33 26.42 42.49
C LEU A 418 -12.87 26.01 42.74
#